data_AF-A0AAW5WPX3-F1
#
_entry.id   AF-A0AAW5WPX3-F1
#
_cell.length_a   1.000
_cell.length_b   1.000
_cell.length_c   1.000
_cell.angle_alpha   90.00
_cell.angle_beta   90.00
_cell.angle_gamma   90.00
#
_symmetry.space_group_name_H-M   'P 1'
#
loop_
_entity.id
_entity.type
_entity.pdbx_description
1 polymer ?
#
loop_
_entity_poly.entity_id
_entity_poly.type
_entity_poly.pdbx_seq_one_letter_code
_entity_poly.pdbx_strand_id
1 'polypeptide(L)'
;MEKFFEGMSNETKITLVTLILTNMVTIVLAIIGFYQKKNEQANQQKLIQEERQQSRINSDRDMYIKTIQDFAYVAGNIVTIIESKIGPSTKKKQDLNPLLNFDEVYYKFYILLTDEADRKILQKFQYQVRSLAGLPNPEGIAVWDEDEEFDKYLQSQTEGYIEPPREIYNKLEECLSICRKLIKEKMSLALND
;
A
#
# COMPACT_ATOMS: atom_id res chain seq x y z
N MET A 1 -14.01 -69.36 -19.93
CA MET A 1 -12.53 -69.44 -20.01
C MET A 1 -12.05 -70.75 -20.59
N GLU A 2 -12.66 -71.90 -20.28
CA GLU A 2 -12.18 -73.22 -20.75
C GLU A 2 -12.06 -73.35 -22.29
N LYS A 3 -13.03 -72.85 -23.06
CA LYS A 3 -12.96 -72.80 -24.54
C LYS A 3 -11.80 -71.97 -25.11
N PHE A 4 -11.24 -71.04 -24.34
CA PHE A 4 -10.12 -70.19 -24.79
C PHE A 4 -8.76 -70.86 -24.54
N PHE A 5 -8.74 -71.88 -23.67
CA PHE A 5 -7.56 -72.65 -23.30
C PHE A 5 -7.57 -74.09 -23.85
N GLU A 6 -8.59 -74.44 -24.65
CA GLU A 6 -8.70 -75.73 -25.32
C GLU A 6 -7.57 -75.91 -26.34
N GLY A 7 -6.84 -77.03 -26.25
CA GLY A 7 -5.72 -77.36 -27.16
C GLY A 7 -4.34 -76.80 -26.78
N MET A 8 -4.21 -75.97 -25.73
CA MET A 8 -2.90 -75.45 -25.28
C MET A 8 -2.23 -76.32 -24.20
N SER A 9 -0.89 -76.39 -24.21
CA SER A 9 -0.12 -77.03 -23.13
C SER A 9 -0.21 -76.21 -21.84
N ASN A 10 -0.01 -76.85 -20.68
CA ASN A 10 -0.10 -76.17 -19.38
C ASN A 10 0.90 -75.01 -19.25
N GLU A 11 2.10 -75.13 -19.82
CA GLU A 11 3.11 -74.06 -19.83
C GLU A 11 2.63 -72.83 -20.60
N THR A 12 2.01 -73.03 -21.77
CA THR A 12 1.44 -71.94 -22.58
C THR A 12 0.27 -71.26 -21.86
N LYS A 13 -0.58 -72.03 -21.16
CA LYS A 13 -1.69 -71.47 -20.35
C LYS A 13 -1.16 -70.57 -19.23
N ILE A 14 -0.15 -71.03 -18.48
CA ILE A 14 0.46 -70.25 -17.39
C ILE A 14 1.07 -68.96 -17.93
N THR A 15 1.79 -69.03 -19.05
CA THR A 15 2.44 -67.86 -19.66
C THR A 15 1.42 -66.83 -20.12
N LEU A 16 0.32 -67.26 -20.76
CA LEU A 16 -0.75 -66.38 -21.23
C LEU A 16 -1.49 -65.70 -20.07
N VAL A 17 -1.81 -66.46 -19.02
CA VAL A 17 -2.45 -65.92 -17.79
C VAL A 17 -1.54 -64.90 -17.11
N THR A 18 -0.23 -65.18 -17.04
CA THR A 18 0.75 -64.27 -16.45
C THR A 18 0.87 -62.98 -17.26
N LEU A 19 0.86 -63.05 -18.60
CA LEU A 19 0.90 -61.89 -19.48
C LEU A 19 -0.35 -60.99 -19.30
N ILE A 20 -1.53 -61.61 -19.23
CA ILE A 20 -2.80 -60.90 -19.00
C ILE A 20 -2.78 -60.22 -17.62
N LEU A 21 -2.37 -60.93 -16.58
CA LEU A 21 -2.25 -60.38 -15.22
C LEU A 21 -1.25 -59.22 -15.16
N THR A 22 -0.09 -59.36 -15.80
CA THR A 22 0.94 -58.33 -15.82
C THR A 22 0.41 -57.07 -16.50
N ASN A 23 -0.21 -57.20 -17.68
CA ASN A 23 -0.81 -56.08 -18.38
C ASN A 23 -1.93 -55.41 -17.58
N MET A 24 -2.78 -56.18 -16.90
CA MET A 24 -3.83 -55.64 -16.05
C MET A 24 -3.25 -54.84 -14.87
N VAL A 25 -2.22 -55.36 -14.21
CA VAL A 25 -1.53 -54.65 -13.12
C VAL A 25 -0.89 -53.36 -13.63
N THR A 26 -0.23 -53.38 -14.79
CA THR A 26 0.36 -52.19 -15.41
C THR A 26 -0.70 -51.14 -15.72
N ILE A 27 -1.86 -51.53 -16.26
CA ILE A 27 -2.97 -50.61 -16.54
C ILE A 27 -3.52 -50.00 -15.25
N VAL A 28 -3.74 -50.81 -14.20
CA VAL A 28 -4.23 -50.32 -12.91
C VAL A 28 -3.24 -49.34 -12.27
N LEU A 29 -1.94 -49.66 -12.28
CA LEU A 29 -0.89 -48.76 -11.77
C LEU A 29 -0.83 -47.45 -12.56
N ALA A 30 -0.97 -47.51 -13.89
CA ALA A 30 -1.01 -46.32 -14.74
C ALA A 30 -2.23 -45.44 -14.42
N ILE A 31 -3.40 -46.03 -14.18
CA ILE A 31 -4.61 -45.30 -13.77
C ILE A 31 -4.41 -44.64 -12.41
N ILE A 32 -3.90 -45.37 -11.41
CA ILE A 32 -3.63 -44.83 -10.08
C ILE A 32 -2.61 -43.68 -10.17
N GLY A 33 -1.50 -43.89 -10.90
CA GLY A 33 -0.46 -42.89 -11.10
C GLY A 33 -0.99 -41.64 -11.81
N PHE A 34 -1.90 -41.80 -12.78
CA PHE A 34 -2.56 -40.68 -13.44
C PHE A 34 -3.40 -39.85 -12.46
N TYR A 35 -4.22 -40.49 -11.62
CA TYR A 35 -5.03 -39.78 -10.63
C TYR A 35 -4.18 -39.10 -9.55
N GLN A 36 -3.12 -39.77 -9.06
CA GLN A 36 -2.18 -39.17 -8.12
C GLN A 36 -1.52 -37.92 -8.69
N LYS A 37 -0.96 -38.02 -9.90
CA LYS A 37 -0.31 -36.90 -10.58
C LYS A 37 -1.27 -35.76 -10.88
N LYS A 38 -2.51 -36.07 -11.28
CA LYS A 38 -3.55 -35.05 -11.49
C LYS A 38 -3.87 -34.30 -10.19
N ASN A 39 -3.96 -35.01 -9.07
CA ASN A 39 -4.23 -34.41 -7.77
C ASN A 39 -3.06 -33.56 -7.27
N GLU A 40 -1.83 -34.04 -7.46
CA GLU A 40 -0.61 -33.29 -7.13
C GLU A 40 -0.53 -31.97 -7.91
N GLN A 41 -0.79 -32.01 -9.21
CA GLN A 41 -0.83 -30.80 -10.05
C GLN A 41 -1.91 -29.81 -9.60
N ALA A 42 -3.11 -30.29 -9.28
CA ALA A 42 -4.18 -29.45 -8.78
C ALA A 42 -3.80 -28.79 -7.44
N ASN A 43 -3.10 -29.52 -6.56
CA ASN A 43 -2.64 -28.99 -5.28
C ASN A 43 -1.53 -27.94 -5.46
N GLN A 44 -0.55 -28.20 -6.33
CA GLN A 44 0.49 -27.23 -6.66
C GLN A 44 -0.09 -25.93 -7.25
N GLN A 45 -1.10 -26.03 -8.12
CA GLN A 45 -1.78 -24.85 -8.66
C GLN A 45 -2.49 -24.03 -7.57
N LYS A 46 -3.13 -24.70 -6.60
CA LYS A 46 -3.75 -24.02 -5.45
C LYS A 46 -2.71 -23.28 -4.61
N LEU A 47 -1.61 -23.94 -4.25
CA LEU A 47 -0.53 -23.32 -3.47
C LEU A 47 0.06 -22.09 -4.19
N ILE A 48 0.33 -22.20 -5.50
CA ILE A 48 0.83 -21.07 -6.30
C ILE A 48 -0.19 -19.91 -6.31
N GLN A 49 -1.48 -20.22 -6.35
CA GLN A 49 -2.53 -19.19 -6.35
C GLN A 49 -2.63 -18.49 -4.98
N GLU A 50 -2.57 -19.25 -3.90
CA GLU A 50 -2.53 -18.73 -2.52
C GLU A 50 -1.29 -17.85 -2.28
N GLU A 51 -0.11 -18.32 -2.70
CA GLU A 51 1.13 -17.53 -2.61
C GLU A 51 1.05 -16.22 -3.42
N ARG A 52 0.49 -16.27 -4.63
CA ARG A 52 0.29 -15.07 -5.45
C ARG A 52 -0.69 -14.09 -4.80
N GLN A 53 -1.75 -14.60 -4.18
CA GLN A 53 -2.71 -13.76 -3.47
C GLN A 53 -2.06 -13.12 -2.25
N GLN A 54 -1.31 -13.89 -1.45
CA GLN A 54 -0.57 -13.36 -0.31
C GLN A 54 0.48 -12.32 -0.72
N SER A 55 1.19 -12.57 -1.81
CA SER A 55 2.16 -11.62 -2.38
C SER A 55 1.51 -10.29 -2.77
N ARG A 56 0.30 -10.33 -3.35
CA ARG A 56 -0.47 -9.10 -3.67
C ARG A 56 -0.87 -8.35 -2.41
N ILE A 57 -1.41 -9.05 -1.41
CA ILE A 57 -1.81 -8.45 -0.12
C ILE A 57 -0.60 -7.78 0.55
N ASN A 58 0.54 -8.45 0.60
CA ASN A 58 1.77 -7.90 1.16
C ASN A 58 2.24 -6.67 0.36
N SER A 59 2.22 -6.75 -0.98
CA SER A 59 2.60 -5.63 -1.85
C SER A 59 1.71 -4.39 -1.64
N ASP A 60 0.40 -4.58 -1.55
CA ASP A 60 -0.54 -3.48 -1.32
C ASP A 60 -0.34 -2.85 0.06
N ARG A 61 -0.08 -3.67 1.08
CA ARG A 61 0.25 -3.21 2.43
C ARG A 61 1.56 -2.41 2.43
N ASP A 62 2.60 -2.90 1.78
CA ASP A 62 3.90 -2.24 1.73
C ASP A 62 3.81 -0.91 0.97
N MET A 63 3.06 -0.85 -0.13
CA MET A 63 2.76 0.39 -0.84
C MET A 63 2.03 1.41 0.05
N TYR A 64 1.05 0.95 0.81
CA TYR A 64 0.29 1.79 1.73
C TYR A 64 1.18 2.37 2.83
N ILE A 65 1.95 1.52 3.51
CA ILE A 65 2.89 1.93 4.57
C ILE A 65 3.93 2.90 4.01
N LYS A 66 4.50 2.59 2.85
CA LYS A 66 5.49 3.45 2.19
C LYS A 66 4.92 4.83 1.89
N THR A 67 3.70 4.92 1.37
CA THR A 67 3.06 6.21 1.07
C THR A 67 2.91 7.08 2.33
N ILE A 68 2.56 6.47 3.47
CA ILE A 68 2.48 7.18 4.76
C ILE A 68 3.85 7.65 5.23
N GLN A 69 4.87 6.79 5.13
CA GLN A 69 6.24 7.11 5.53
C GLN A 69 6.83 8.22 4.67
N ASP A 70 6.64 8.15 3.35
CA ASP A 70 7.08 9.16 2.40
C ASP A 70 6.43 10.51 2.73
N PHE A 71 5.13 10.53 3.04
CA PHE A 71 4.45 11.76 3.46
C PHE A 71 4.99 12.33 4.76
N ALA A 72 5.12 11.52 5.82
CA ALA A 72 5.64 11.99 7.09
C ALA A 72 7.05 12.59 6.96
N TYR A 73 7.92 11.96 6.15
CA TYR A 73 9.26 12.44 5.89
C TYR A 73 9.27 13.76 5.10
N VAL A 74 8.54 13.83 3.99
CA VAL A 74 8.53 15.02 3.13
C VAL A 74 7.81 16.19 3.81
N ALA A 75 6.73 15.94 4.55
CA ALA A 75 6.03 16.94 5.34
C ALA A 75 6.93 17.53 6.44
N GLY A 76 7.71 16.73 7.16
CA GLY A 76 8.68 17.26 8.12
C GLY A 76 9.74 18.13 7.46
N ASN A 77 10.33 17.63 6.36
CA ASN A 77 11.38 18.34 5.64
C ASN A 77 10.90 19.67 5.05
N ILE A 78 9.68 19.74 4.50
CA ILE A 78 9.21 20.98 3.87
C ILE A 78 9.03 22.09 4.90
N VAL A 79 8.58 21.76 6.12
CA VAL A 79 8.46 22.72 7.22
C VAL A 79 9.82 23.27 7.61
N THR A 80 10.84 22.41 7.76
CA THR A 80 12.23 22.84 8.04
C THR A 80 12.80 23.72 6.93
N ILE A 81 12.53 23.39 5.66
CA ILE A 81 13.00 24.18 4.51
C ILE A 81 12.36 25.57 4.51
N ILE A 82 11.05 25.66 4.78
CA ILE A 82 10.34 26.93 4.91
C ILE A 82 10.91 27.74 6.07
N GLU A 83 11.13 27.10 7.23
CA GLU A 83 11.66 27.77 8.42
C GLU A 83 13.04 28.39 8.19
N SER A 84 13.96 27.62 7.60
CA SER A 84 15.34 28.04 7.32
C SER A 84 15.46 29.27 6.42
N LYS A 85 14.38 29.62 5.70
CA LYS A 85 14.33 30.74 4.77
C LYS A 85 13.67 32.00 5.33
N ILE A 86 13.03 31.94 6.50
CA ILE A 86 12.39 33.10 7.16
C ILE A 86 13.42 33.88 8.01
N GLY A 87 14.63 34.08 7.46
CA GLY A 87 15.69 34.92 8.02
C GLY A 87 15.95 36.16 7.14
N PRO A 88 16.75 37.15 7.57
CA PRO A 88 16.93 38.45 6.89
C PRO A 88 17.69 38.37 5.54
N SER A 89 17.86 37.18 4.99
CA SER A 89 18.67 36.89 3.81
C SER A 89 17.79 36.85 2.57
N THR A 90 17.78 37.99 1.87
CA THR A 90 17.70 38.14 0.40
C THR A 90 16.92 37.09 -0.38
N LYS A 91 15.81 37.53 -1.00
CA LYS A 91 15.11 36.99 -2.20
C LYS A 91 15.91 35.93 -3.01
N LYS A 92 16.12 34.74 -2.46
CA LYS A 92 16.67 33.60 -3.20
C LYS A 92 15.50 33.03 -3.98
N LYS A 93 15.64 32.93 -5.31
CA LYS A 93 14.70 32.18 -6.16
C LYS A 93 14.41 30.85 -5.47
N GLN A 94 13.13 30.59 -5.24
CA GLN A 94 12.70 29.38 -4.59
C GLN A 94 13.06 28.20 -5.49
N ASP A 95 13.89 27.29 -4.99
CA ASP A 95 13.97 25.96 -5.60
C ASP A 95 12.59 25.33 -5.43
N LEU A 96 11.90 25.12 -6.55
CA LEU A 96 10.54 24.58 -6.60
C LEU A 96 10.56 23.06 -6.37
N ASN A 97 11.70 22.39 -6.50
CA ASN A 97 11.79 20.93 -6.43
C ASN A 97 11.28 20.34 -5.09
N PRO A 98 11.61 20.90 -3.91
CA PRO A 98 11.08 20.40 -2.64
C PRO A 98 9.56 20.56 -2.52
N LEU A 99 9.00 21.64 -3.10
CA LEU A 99 7.55 21.90 -3.12
C LEU A 99 6.81 20.98 -4.07
N LEU A 100 7.38 20.71 -5.25
CA LEU A 100 6.83 19.74 -6.21
C LEU A 100 6.82 18.32 -5.62
N ASN A 101 7.91 17.92 -4.95
CA ASN A 101 7.98 16.65 -4.24
C ASN A 101 6.95 16.58 -3.10
N PHE A 102 6.77 17.67 -2.36
CA PHE A 102 5.72 17.76 -1.35
C PHE A 102 4.33 17.60 -1.94
N ASP A 103 4.01 18.29 -3.04
CA ASP A 103 2.72 18.17 -3.72
C ASP A 103 2.47 16.75 -4.23
N GLU A 104 3.46 16.12 -4.85
CA GLU A 104 3.34 14.75 -5.34
C GLU A 104 3.01 13.77 -4.21
N VAL A 105 3.75 13.85 -3.10
CA VAL A 105 3.56 12.97 -1.96
C VAL A 105 2.25 13.29 -1.21
N TYR A 106 1.89 14.57 -1.13
CA TYR A 106 0.59 15.03 -0.62
C TYR A 106 -0.57 14.36 -1.37
N TYR A 107 -0.58 14.39 -2.71
CA TYR A 107 -1.69 13.83 -3.48
C TYR A 107 -1.78 12.31 -3.33
N LYS A 108 -0.63 11.61 -3.30
CA LYS A 108 -0.60 10.16 -3.05
C LYS A 108 -1.19 9.83 -1.68
N PHE A 109 -0.84 10.60 -0.65
CA PHE A 109 -1.36 10.41 0.70
C PHE A 109 -2.85 10.80 0.81
N TYR A 110 -3.28 11.88 0.16
CA TYR A 110 -4.67 12.34 0.14
C TYR A 110 -5.63 11.27 -0.42
N ILE A 111 -5.20 10.54 -1.45
CA ILE A 111 -5.99 9.44 -2.03
C ILE A 111 -6.22 8.29 -1.03
N LEU A 112 -5.29 8.08 -0.08
CA LEU A 112 -5.45 7.06 0.96
C LEU A 112 -6.45 7.46 2.04
N LEU A 113 -6.73 8.75 2.20
CA LEU A 113 -7.69 9.24 3.19
C LEU A 113 -9.12 8.98 2.73
N THR A 114 -9.90 8.30 3.56
CA THR A 114 -11.34 8.07 3.33
C THR A 114 -12.21 9.06 4.08
N ASP A 115 -11.74 9.58 5.21
CA ASP A 115 -12.46 10.52 6.06
C ASP A 115 -12.32 11.96 5.56
N GLU A 116 -13.43 12.69 5.53
CA GLU A 116 -13.47 14.07 5.05
C GLU A 116 -12.79 15.04 6.05
N ALA A 117 -12.89 14.76 7.36
CA ALA A 117 -12.22 15.57 8.38
C ALA A 117 -10.70 15.48 8.26
N ASP A 118 -10.15 14.27 8.13
CA ASP A 118 -8.72 14.04 7.89
C ASP A 118 -8.24 14.74 6.59
N ARG A 119 -9.06 14.72 5.53
CA ARG A 119 -8.77 15.42 4.26
C ARG A 119 -8.69 16.94 4.44
N LYS A 120 -9.58 17.53 5.24
CA LYS A 120 -9.58 18.99 5.53
C LYS A 120 -8.33 19.41 6.30
N ILE A 121 -7.91 18.61 7.29
CA ILE A 121 -6.65 18.85 8.03
C ILE A 121 -5.47 18.89 7.05
N LEU A 122 -5.39 17.91 6.15
CA LEU A 122 -4.32 17.84 5.16
C LEU A 122 -4.33 19.04 4.20
N GLN A 123 -5.51 19.46 3.74
CA GLN A 123 -5.68 20.64 2.89
C GLN A 123 -5.22 21.93 3.58
N LYS A 124 -5.62 22.14 4.85
CA LYS A 124 -5.17 23.29 5.64
C LYS A 124 -3.64 23.32 5.80
N PHE A 125 -3.01 22.15 5.96
CA PHE A 125 -1.56 22.06 6.01
C PHE A 125 -0.90 22.40 4.66
N GLN A 126 -1.39 21.85 3.55
CA GLN A 126 -0.87 22.16 2.21
C GLN A 126 -0.98 23.66 1.89
N TYR A 127 -2.11 24.27 2.25
CA TYR A 127 -2.34 25.70 2.14
C TYR A 127 -1.26 26.50 2.87
N GLN A 128 -1.04 26.19 4.15
CA GLN A 128 -0.03 26.88 4.97
C GLN A 128 1.38 26.73 4.38
N VAL A 129 1.74 25.54 3.88
CA VAL A 129 3.03 25.27 3.24
C VAL A 129 3.22 26.14 2.00
N ARG A 130 2.21 26.23 1.13
CA ARG A 130 2.28 27.05 -0.11
C ARG A 130 2.27 28.55 0.18
N SER A 131 1.47 29.00 1.15
CA SER A 131 1.39 30.40 1.58
C SER A 131 2.73 30.88 2.14
N LEU A 132 3.33 30.13 3.06
CA LEU A 132 4.67 30.44 3.60
C LEU A 132 5.79 30.31 2.57
N ALA A 133 5.56 29.54 1.51
CA ALA A 133 6.43 29.47 0.35
C ALA A 133 6.26 30.66 -0.62
N GLY A 134 5.23 31.51 -0.47
CA GLY A 134 4.96 32.62 -1.38
C GLY A 134 4.41 32.16 -2.75
N LEU A 135 3.79 30.97 -2.80
CA LEU A 135 3.12 30.44 -3.98
C LEU A 135 1.62 30.72 -3.93
N PRO A 136 0.95 30.82 -5.10
CA PRO A 136 -0.50 30.92 -5.14
C PRO A 136 -1.15 29.68 -4.53
N ASN A 137 -2.33 29.88 -3.95
CA ASN A 137 -3.14 28.82 -3.36
C ASN A 137 -3.56 27.81 -4.45
N PRO A 138 -3.71 26.50 -4.11
CA PRO A 138 -4.16 25.50 -5.05
C PRO A 138 -5.55 25.85 -5.64
N GLU A 139 -5.74 25.61 -6.95
CA GLU A 139 -7.04 25.79 -7.60
C GLU A 139 -8.09 24.82 -7.00
N GLY A 140 -9.29 25.32 -6.69
CA GLY A 140 -10.42 24.50 -6.21
C GLY A 140 -10.67 24.51 -4.70
N ILE A 141 -9.92 25.29 -3.92
CA ILE A 141 -10.26 25.58 -2.51
C ILE A 141 -11.29 26.72 -2.51
N ALA A 142 -12.50 26.43 -2.04
CA ALA A 142 -13.49 27.46 -1.85
C ALA A 142 -13.02 28.41 -0.73
N VAL A 143 -13.20 29.71 -0.97
CA VAL A 143 -12.78 30.89 -0.19
C VAL A 143 -13.41 30.91 1.22
N TRP A 144 -13.19 29.88 2.04
CA TRP A 144 -13.83 29.71 3.35
C TRP A 144 -12.85 29.73 4.53
N ASP A 145 -11.57 30.08 4.31
CA ASP A 145 -10.57 30.27 5.37
C ASP A 145 -10.10 31.74 5.49
N GLU A 146 -10.75 32.70 4.80
CA GLU A 146 -10.41 34.14 4.92
C GLU A 146 -10.66 34.70 6.33
N ASP A 147 -11.65 34.17 7.06
CA ASP A 147 -11.98 34.62 8.41
C ASP A 147 -10.90 34.23 9.45
N GLU A 148 -10.32 33.02 9.36
CA GLU A 148 -9.24 32.56 10.25
C GLU A 148 -7.90 33.30 9.99
N GLU A 149 -7.62 33.67 8.74
CA GLU A 149 -6.44 34.47 8.37
C GLU A 149 -6.57 35.93 8.82
N PHE A 150 -7.76 36.51 8.67
CA PHE A 150 -8.06 37.88 9.09
C PHE A 150 -7.97 38.07 10.61
N ASP A 151 -8.51 37.13 11.38
CA ASP A 151 -8.43 37.16 12.85
C ASP A 151 -7.00 37.01 13.37
N LYS A 152 -6.17 36.18 12.73
CA LYS A 152 -4.74 36.09 13.04
C LYS A 152 -3.96 37.35 12.70
N TYR A 153 -4.29 37.98 11.57
CA TYR A 153 -3.69 39.26 11.20
C TYR A 153 -4.01 40.34 12.24
N LEU A 154 -5.25 40.43 12.70
CA LEU A 154 -5.67 41.36 13.76
C LEU A 154 -4.93 41.09 15.08
N GLN A 155 -4.78 39.83 15.48
CA GLN A 155 -4.06 39.45 16.71
C GLN A 155 -2.56 39.75 16.64
N SER A 156 -1.94 39.66 15.45
CA SER A 156 -0.52 39.97 15.24
C SER A 156 -0.16 41.45 15.38
N GLN A 157 -1.15 42.35 15.35
CA GLN A 157 -0.99 43.80 15.52
C GLN A 157 -1.06 44.25 17.00
N THR A 158 -1.32 43.32 17.93
CA THR A 158 -1.47 43.63 19.37
C THR A 158 -0.12 43.63 20.09
N GLU A 159 0.19 44.68 20.85
CA GLU A 159 1.43 44.77 21.64
C GLU A 159 1.53 43.62 22.67
N GLY A 160 2.63 42.87 22.63
CA GLY A 160 2.88 41.74 23.53
C GLY A 160 2.62 40.36 22.93
N TYR A 161 2.31 40.27 21.64
CA TYR A 161 2.18 38.99 20.92
C TYR A 161 3.52 38.25 20.88
N ILE A 162 3.59 37.12 21.59
CA ILE A 162 4.67 36.14 21.45
C ILE A 162 4.22 35.18 20.35
N GLU A 163 4.94 35.17 19.22
CA GLU A 163 4.62 34.26 18.12
C GLU A 163 4.67 32.82 18.65
N PRO A 164 3.54 32.07 18.62
CA PRO A 164 3.52 30.67 19.04
C PRO A 164 4.52 29.86 18.20
N PRO A 165 4.86 28.59 18.56
CA PRO A 165 5.51 27.70 17.60
C PRO A 165 4.73 27.82 16.29
N ARG A 166 5.43 28.16 15.19
CA ARG A 166 4.76 28.57 13.95
C ARG A 166 3.62 27.62 13.67
N GLU A 167 2.43 28.15 13.43
CA GLU A 167 1.19 27.38 13.28
C GLU A 167 1.34 26.14 12.36
N ILE A 168 2.24 26.22 11.38
CA ILE A 168 2.64 25.11 10.52
C ILE A 168 3.10 23.84 11.26
N TYR A 169 3.73 23.93 12.44
CA TYR A 169 4.11 22.77 13.25
C TYR A 169 2.91 22.11 13.92
N ASN A 170 1.91 22.91 14.34
CA ASN A 170 0.67 22.35 14.89
C ASN A 170 -0.10 21.60 13.79
N LYS A 171 -0.23 22.22 12.60
CA LYS A 171 -0.82 21.56 11.43
C LYS A 171 -0.03 20.31 10.99
N LEU A 172 1.31 20.35 11.09
CA LEU A 172 2.14 19.17 10.84
C LEU A 172 1.84 18.06 11.85
N GLU A 173 1.76 18.35 13.15
CA GLU A 173 1.47 17.34 14.17
C GLU A 173 0.07 16.73 13.99
N GLU A 174 -0.93 17.53 13.60
CA GLU A 174 -2.25 17.03 13.21
C GLU A 174 -2.15 16.04 12.02
N CYS A 175 -1.38 16.38 10.99
CA CYS A 175 -1.14 15.49 9.86
C CYS A 175 -0.39 14.21 10.28
N LEU A 176 0.60 14.31 11.16
CA LEU A 176 1.33 13.16 11.69
C LEU A 176 0.44 12.28 12.58
N SER A 177 -0.54 12.84 13.28
CA SER A 177 -1.56 12.09 14.01
C SER A 177 -2.39 11.21 13.07
N ILE A 178 -2.77 11.73 11.90
CA ILE A 178 -3.44 10.95 10.85
C ILE A 178 -2.53 9.81 10.37
N CYS A 179 -1.24 10.08 10.12
CA CYS A 179 -0.28 9.02 9.76
C CYS A 179 -0.24 7.91 10.82
N ARG A 180 -0.16 8.27 12.10
CA ARG A 180 -0.15 7.30 13.22
C ARG A 180 -1.45 6.48 13.26
N LYS A 181 -2.60 7.13 13.09
CA LYS A 181 -3.93 6.47 13.02
C LYS A 181 -3.97 5.43 11.90
N LEU A 182 -3.58 5.82 10.67
CA LEU A 182 -3.60 4.93 9.51
C LEU A 182 -2.62 3.76 9.62
N ILE A 183 -1.42 3.99 10.15
CA ILE A 183 -0.44 2.92 10.41
C ILE A 183 -1.01 1.93 11.42
N LYS A 184 -1.61 2.41 12.52
CA LYS A 184 -2.18 1.55 13.56
C LYS A 184 -3.32 0.70 13.02
N GLU A 185 -4.20 1.27 12.21
CA GLU A 185 -5.30 0.55 11.57
C GLU A 185 -4.77 -0.59 10.70
N LYS A 186 -3.81 -0.33 9.81
CA LYS A 186 -3.22 -1.36 8.95
C LYS A 186 -2.41 -2.40 9.70
N MET A 187 -1.70 -2.03 10.77
CA MET A 187 -0.99 -3.00 11.62
C MET A 187 -1.94 -3.86 12.45
N SER A 188 -3.07 -3.32 12.91
CA SER A 188 -4.08 -4.11 13.64
C SER A 188 -4.80 -5.12 12.75
N LEU A 189 -5.02 -4.80 11.47
CA LEU A 189 -5.56 -5.75 10.49
C LEU A 189 -4.59 -6.92 10.24
N ALA A 190 -3.28 -6.66 10.22
CA ALA A 190 -2.26 -7.69 10.01
C ALA A 190 -2.06 -8.66 11.21
N LEU A 191 -2.60 -8.36 12.39
CA LEU A 191 -2.52 -9.21 13.58
C LEU A 191 -3.77 -10.09 13.78
N ASN A 192 -4.85 -9.81 13.04
CA ASN A 192 -6.11 -10.53 13.13
C ASN A 192 -6.35 -11.51 11.96
N ASP A 193 -5.44 -11.55 10.99
CA ASP A 193 -5.33 -12.56 9.92
C ASP A 193 -4.29 -13.63 10.31
#